data_AF-A0A497QZ82-F1
#
_entry.id   AF-A0A497QZ82-F1
#
_cell.length_a   1.000
_cell.length_b   1.000
_cell.length_c   1.000
_cell.angle_alpha   90.00
_cell.angle_beta   90.00
_cell.angle_gamma   90.00
#
_symmetry.space_group_name_H-M   'P 1'
#
loop_
_entity.id
_entity.type
_entity.pdbx_description
1 polymer ?
#
loop_
_entity_poly.entity_id
_entity_poly.type
_entity_poly.pdbx_seq_one_letter_code
_entity_poly.pdbx_strand_id
1 'polypeptide(L)' 'MAKVRIITDSTCDLPHKLANELNIIIVPLKVKMGDK' A
#
# COMPACT_ATOMS: atom_id res chain seq x y z
N MET A 1 -16.50 -6.22 -19.44
CA MET A 1 -16.29 -5.41 -18.21
C MET A 1 -14.79 -5.24 -17.98
N ALA A 2 -14.34 -4.03 -17.67
CA ALA A 2 -12.93 -3.78 -17.35
C ALA A 2 -12.58 -4.34 -15.98
N LYS A 3 -11.34 -4.81 -15.80
CA LYS A 3 -10.84 -5.33 -14.52
C LYS A 3 -10.31 -4.16 -13.68
N VAL A 4 -10.91 -3.92 -12.52
CA VAL A 4 -10.51 -2.87 -11.56
C VAL A 4 -9.57 -3.46 -10.50
N ARG A 5 -8.62 -2.65 -10.00
CA ARG A 5 -7.69 -3.00 -8.91
C ARG A 5 -7.64 -1.87 -7.89
N ILE A 6 -7.44 -2.23 -6.62
CA ILE A 6 -7.26 -1.28 -5.52
C ILE A 6 -5.76 -1.15 -5.21
N ILE A 7 -5.31 0.09 -5.09
CA ILE A 7 -3.94 0.46 -4.78
C ILE A 7 -3.99 1.54 -3.69
N THR A 8 -3.13 1.44 -2.69
CA THR A 8 -2.96 2.44 -1.62
C THR A 8 -1.47 2.61 -1.29
N ASP A 9 -1.13 3.52 -0.39
CA ASP A 9 0.23 3.73 0.09
C ASP A 9 0.44 3.19 1.51
N SER A 10 1.69 3.24 1.99
CA SER A 10 2.07 2.75 3.33
C SER A 10 1.54 3.59 4.49
N THR A 11 0.85 4.71 4.25
CA THR A 11 0.23 5.53 5.31
C THR A 11 -1.18 5.07 5.68
N CYS A 12 -1.76 4.17 4.88
CA CYS A 12 -3.12 3.65 5.03
C CYS A 12 -3.35 2.81 6.30
N ASP A 13 -2.31 2.53 7.10
CA ASP A 13 -2.33 1.75 8.34
C ASP A 13 -3.10 0.40 8.22
N LEU A 14 -2.99 -0.23 7.05
CA LEU A 14 -3.71 -1.45 6.73
C LEU A 14 -2.93 -2.69 7.19
N PRO A 15 -3.53 -3.64 7.92
CA PRO A 15 -2.87 -4.89 8.27
C PRO A 15 -2.46 -5.69 7.02
N HIS A 16 -1.20 -6.14 6.97
CA HIS A 16 -0.66 -6.88 5.81
C HIS A 16 -1.48 -8.12 5.43
N LYS A 17 -2.00 -8.84 6.43
CA LYS A 17 -2.85 -10.02 6.21
C LYS A 17 -4.10 -9.65 5.40
N LEU A 18 -4.76 -8.55 5.75
CA LEU A 18 -5.97 -8.08 5.07
C LEU A 18 -5.65 -7.58 3.65
N ALA A 19 -4.55 -6.86 3.46
CA ALA A 19 -4.11 -6.40 2.14
C ALA A 19 -3.88 -7.57 1.17
N ASN A 20 -3.26 -8.65 1.67
CA ASN A 20 -3.00 -9.86 0.90
C ASN A 20 -4.29 -10.61 0.57
N GLU A 21 -5.18 -10.80 1.55
CA GLU A 21 -6.48 -11.46 1.38
C GLU A 21 -7.35 -10.74 0.33
N LEU A 22 -7.31 -9.40 0.30
CA LEU A 22 -8.11 -8.58 -0.62
C LEU A 22 -7.40 -8.23 -1.93
N ASN A 23 -6.16 -8.70 -2.14
CA ASN A 23 -5.35 -8.42 -3.34
C ASN A 23 -5.14 -6.90 -3.59
N ILE A 24 -4.98 -6.14 -2.49
CA ILE A 24 -4.68 -4.70 -2.48
C ILE A 24 -3.17 -4.51 -2.62
N ILE A 25 -2.75 -3.64 -3.53
CA ILE A 25 -1.34 -3.30 -3.71
C ILE A 25 -0.99 -2.13 -2.78
N ILE A 26 0.03 -2.28 -1.95
CA ILE A 26 0.58 -1.20 -1.10
C ILE A 26 1.86 -0.68 -1.73
N VAL A 27 1.91 0.62 -2.03
CA VAL A 27 3.10 1.32 -2.50
C VAL A 27 3.85 1.90 -1.30
N PRO A 28 5.10 1.48 -1.03
CA PRO A 28 5.85 2.00 0.11
C PRO A 28 6.31 3.43 -0.15
N LEU A 29 5.95 4.36 0.75
CA LEU A 29 6.58 5.67 0.81
C LEU A 29 7.94 5.56 1.48
N LYS A 30 8.84 6.48 1.12
CA LYS A 30 10.17 6.59 1.74
C LYS A 30 10.15 7.78 2.69
N VAL A 31 10.62 7.56 3.91
CA VAL A 31 10.87 8.65 4.87
C VAL A 31 12.34 9.03 4.75
N LYS A 32 12.60 10.32 4.55
CA LYS A 32 13.94 10.90 4.67
C LYS A 32 14.15 11.38 6.10
N MET A 33 15.26 11.01 6.70
CA MET A 33 15.63 11.35 8.08
C MET A 33 16.95 12.14 8.05
N GLY A 34 16.86 13.45 8.30
CA GLY A 34 18.01 14.36 8.19
C GLY A 34 18.42 14.56 6.72
N ASP A 35 19.72 14.57 6.45
CA ASP A 35 20.27 14.71 5.09
C ASP A 35 20.30 13.39 4.28
N LYS A 36 19.58 12.34 4.74
CA LYS A 36 19.45 11.05 4.06
C LYS A 36 18.01 10.57 3.94
#